data_AF-A0A8T7DIS2-F1
#
_entry.id   AF-A0A8T7DIS2-F1
#
_cell.length_a   1.000
_cell.length_b   1.000
_cell.length_c   1.000
_cell.angle_alpha   90.00
_cell.angle_beta   90.00
_cell.angle_gamma   90.00
#
_symmetry.space_group_name_H-M   'P 1'
#
loop_
_entity.id
_entity.type
_entity.pdbx_description
1 polymer ?
#
loop_
_entity_poly.entity_id
_entity_poly.type
_entity_poly.pdbx_seq_one_letter_code
_entity_poly.pdbx_strand_id
1 'polypeptide(L)' 'MLCWSRYIFILVVIILGSASMLSACGQKGPLVMPDENQQQTQETDS' A
#
# COMPACT_ATOMS: atom_id res chain seq x y z
N MET A 1 3.82 19.21 29.22
CA MET A 1 4.75 18.94 28.10
C MET A 1 4.02 18.04 27.13
N LEU A 2 3.78 18.46 25.89
CA LEU A 2 3.23 17.54 24.89
C LEU A 2 4.27 16.45 24.66
N CYS A 3 4.05 15.32 25.33
CA CYS A 3 4.97 14.19 25.41
C CYS A 3 5.43 13.83 24.02
N TRP A 4 6.71 14.04 23.74
CA TRP A 4 7.37 13.74 22.47
C TRP A 4 7.04 12.33 21.96
N SER A 5 6.89 11.39 22.89
CA SER A 5 6.45 10.02 22.65
C SER A 5 5.12 9.93 21.90
N ARG A 6 4.15 10.81 22.18
CA ARG A 6 2.85 10.83 21.47
C ARG A 6 3.00 11.29 20.03
N TYR A 7 3.83 12.29 19.76
CA TYR A 7 4.12 12.73 18.40
C TYR A 7 4.87 11.67 17.60
N ILE A 8 5.89 11.03 18.20
CA ILE A 8 6.62 9.93 17.58
C ILE A 8 5.69 8.77 17.26
N PHE A 9 4.81 8.39 18.20
CA PHE A 9 3.85 7.30 17.97
C PHE A 9 2.90 7.62 16.82
N ILE A 10 2.34 8.83 16.77
CA ILE A 10 1.46 9.27 15.67
C ILE A 10 2.22 9.23 14.33
N LEU A 11 3.45 9.71 14.29
CA LEU A 11 4.26 9.75 13.07
C LEU A 11 4.57 8.35 12.57
N VAL A 12 4.91 7.41 13.47
CA VAL A 12 5.10 5.99 13.12
C VAL A 12 3.83 5.39 12.54
N VAL A 13 2.67 5.58 13.20
CA VAL A 13 1.39 5.03 12.72
C VAL A 13 1.00 5.60 11.36
N ILE A 14 1.20 6.91 11.14
CA ILE A 14 0.92 7.56 9.85
C ILE A 14 1.82 6.97 8.75
N ILE A 15 3.12 6.83 9.00
CA ILE A 15 4.05 6.25 8.02
C ILE A 15 3.69 4.79 7.73
N LEU A 16 3.48 3.98 8.77
CA LEU A 16 3.19 2.56 8.61
C LEU A 16 1.84 2.34 7.88
N GLY A 17 0.81 3.09 8.27
CA GLY A 17 -0.51 3.00 7.66
C GLY A 17 -0.52 3.47 6.20
N SER A 18 0.14 4.59 5.90
CA SER A 18 0.27 5.08 4.53
C SER A 18 1.13 4.17 3.66
N ALA A 19 2.21 3.59 4.20
CA ALA A 19 3.03 2.60 3.51
C ALA A 19 2.25 1.32 3.20
N SER A 20 1.46 0.78 4.15
CA SER A 20 0.60 -0.38 3.91
C SER A 20 -0.46 -0.10 2.85
N MET A 21 -1.06 1.09 2.88
CA MET A 21 -2.01 1.52 1.84
C MET A 21 -1.33 1.66 0.49
N LEU A 22 -0.13 2.25 0.42
CA LEU A 22 0.59 2.41 -0.84
C LEU A 22 1.08 1.08 -1.40
N SER A 23 1.56 0.17 -0.55
CA SER A 23 1.85 -1.21 -0.94
C SER A 23 0.61 -1.92 -1.47
N ALA A 24 -0.53 -1.87 -0.77
CA ALA A 24 -1.76 -2.48 -1.25
C ALA A 24 -2.33 -1.80 -2.52
N CYS A 25 -2.14 -0.49 -2.65
CA CYS A 25 -2.64 0.31 -3.76
C CYS A 25 -1.69 0.29 -4.98
N GLY A 26 -0.44 -0.13 -4.83
CA GLY A 26 0.53 -0.33 -5.92
C GLY A 26 0.78 -1.81 -6.29
N GLN A 27 0.49 -2.74 -5.38
CA GLN A 27 0.63 -4.19 -5.59
C GLN A 27 -0.66 -4.82 -6.15
N LYS A 28 -1.71 -4.02 -6.39
CA LYS A 28 -2.68 -4.35 -7.42
C LYS A 28 -1.99 -4.19 -8.78
N GLY A 29 -1.21 -5.22 -9.14
CA GLY A 29 -0.70 -5.41 -10.50
C GLY A 29 -1.81 -5.23 -11.53
N PRO A 30 -1.44 -4.93 -12.79
CA PRO A 30 -2.31 -4.32 -13.79
C PRO A 30 -3.75 -4.71 -13.58
N LEU A 31 -4.62 -3.73 -13.33
CA LEU A 31 -6.06 -3.93 -13.38
C LEU A 31 -6.38 -4.40 -14.81
N VAL A 32 -6.19 -5.69 -15.05
CA VAL A 32 -6.68 -6.37 -16.21
C VAL A 32 -8.15 -6.50 -15.95
N MET A 33 -8.91 -5.59 -16.52
CA MET A 33 -10.30 -5.89 -16.81
C MET A 33 -10.24 -7.06 -17.80
N PRO A 34 -10.70 -8.26 -17.42
CA PRO A 34 -10.83 -9.33 -18.40
C PRO A 34 -11.89 -8.89 -19.40
N ASP A 35 -11.46 -8.40 -20.56
CA ASP A 35 -12.23 -8.55 -21.78
C ASP A 35 -12.06 -10.02 -22.22
N GLU A 36 -12.71 -10.93 -21.48
CA GLU A 36 -12.71 -12.42 -21.60
C GLU A 36 -11.37 -13.16 -21.87
N ASN A 37 -10.22 -12.47 -21.93
CA ASN A 37 -8.99 -13.03 -22.49
C ASN A 37 -7.70 -12.48 -21.89
N GLN A 38 -7.74 -11.66 -20.85
CA GLN A 38 -6.50 -11.09 -20.28
C GLN A 38 -6.49 -11.16 -18.76
N GLN A 39 -6.84 -12.30 -18.18
CA GLN A 39 -6.60 -12.59 -16.76
C GLN A 39 -5.11 -12.91 -16.50
N GLN A 40 -4.17 -12.16 -17.10
CA GLN A 40 -2.74 -12.38 -16.96
C GLN A 40 -2.05 -11.05 -16.64
N THR A 41 -1.22 -11.06 -15.60
CA THR A 41 -0.43 -9.93 -15.07
C THR A 41 -1.12 -9.12 -13.97
N GLN A 42 -1.66 -9.80 -12.97
CA GLN A 42 -1.32 -9.46 -11.59
C GLN A 42 -0.45 -10.64 -11.13
N GLU A 43 0.58 -10.41 -10.31
CA GLU A 43 1.62 -11.39 -9.87
C GLU A 43 2.90 -11.40 -10.72
N THR A 44 4.04 -11.12 -10.07
CA THR A 44 5.43 -11.05 -10.60
C THR A 44 5.70 -9.68 -11.25
N ASP A 45 6.56 -8.81 -10.74
CA ASP A 45 8.02 -8.96 -10.60
C ASP A 45 8.55 -7.60 -10.05
N SER A 46 9.39 -7.57 -9.00
CA SER A 46 10.87 -7.53 -9.03
C SER A 46 11.50 -6.29 -9.68
#